data_AF-A0A7V9RHZ6-F1
#
_entry.id   AF-A0A7V9RHZ6-F1
#
_cell.length_a   1.000
_cell.length_b   1.000
_cell.length_c   1.000
_cell.angle_alpha   90.00
_cell.angle_beta   90.00
_cell.angle_gamma   90.00
#
_symmetry.space_group_name_H-M   'P 1'
#
loop_
_entity.id
_entity.type
_entity.pdbx_description
1 polymer ?
#
loop_
_entity_poly.entity_id
_entity_poly.type
_entity_poly.pdbx_seq_one_letter_code
_entity_poly.pdbx_strand_id
1 'polypeptide(L)'
;MPGVRAQTRAAAGLRIVLNMLRAVLFTFAGVVWCVRSLQAFSDPEYMDPESASDWFAVLSFSAGLFALAFALPMFARLIGGRMVFRLSVVPAAGAALAGLSNLFEDALHWSGPPGSSGWAFWLFILGTGMTGIGLVAFSILVAVVSSGRRRLLAAVPAATLIGVMLFESGGGVLILAAWLAAAAMALGHPSRTAALAAPTSP
;
A
#
# COMPACT_ATOMS: atom_id res chain seq x y z
N MET A 1 -7.35 38.45 -20.07
CA MET A 1 -7.34 37.06 -20.58
C MET A 1 -8.09 36.11 -19.64
N PRO A 2 -9.39 35.87 -19.88
CA PRO A 2 -10.23 35.00 -19.02
C PRO A 2 -9.85 33.51 -19.06
N GLY A 3 -9.35 33.01 -20.19
CA GLY A 3 -9.08 31.57 -20.40
C GLY A 3 -7.97 30.99 -19.53
N VAL A 4 -6.91 31.74 -19.24
CA VAL A 4 -5.77 31.25 -18.43
C VAL A 4 -6.18 30.97 -16.98
N ARG A 5 -7.02 31.83 -16.39
CA ARG A 5 -7.49 31.67 -15.00
C ARG A 5 -8.38 30.44 -14.82
N ALA A 6 -9.19 30.10 -15.83
CA ALA A 6 -10.04 28.91 -15.80
C ALA A 6 -9.20 27.62 -15.83
N GLN A 7 -8.18 27.55 -16.69
CA GLN A 7 -7.29 26.39 -16.78
C GLN A 7 -6.49 26.15 -15.48
N THR A 8 -6.02 27.22 -14.82
CA THR A 8 -5.29 27.08 -13.55
C THR A 8 -6.17 26.55 -12.42
N ARG A 9 -7.45 26.97 -12.35
CA ARG A 9 -8.41 26.48 -11.34
C ARG A 9 -8.76 25.02 -11.54
N ALA A 10 -9.01 24.60 -12.79
CA ALA A 10 -9.29 23.19 -13.11
C ALA A 10 -8.12 22.27 -12.73
N ALA A 11 -6.88 22.67 -13.06
CA ALA A 11 -5.68 21.91 -12.71
C ALA A 11 -5.46 21.82 -11.19
N ALA A 12 -5.75 22.90 -10.45
CA ALA A 12 -5.68 22.89 -8.99
C ALA A 12 -6.73 21.93 -8.37
N GLY A 13 -7.97 21.98 -8.86
CA GLY A 13 -9.04 21.09 -8.40
C GLY A 13 -8.70 19.61 -8.60
N LEU A 14 -8.20 19.25 -9.79
CA LEU A 14 -7.78 17.87 -10.07
C LEU A 14 -6.69 17.37 -9.10
N ARG A 15 -5.69 18.21 -8.80
CA ARG A 15 -4.62 17.85 -7.85
C ARG A 15 -5.15 17.59 -6.45
N ILE A 16 -6.10 18.40 -5.98
CA ILE A 16 -6.74 18.22 -4.67
C ILE A 16 -7.46 16.87 -4.63
N VAL A 17 -8.30 16.58 -5.62
CA VAL A 17 -9.03 15.30 -5.70
C VAL A 17 -8.07 14.11 -5.72
N LEU A 18 -7.00 14.17 -6.53
CA LEU A 18 -6.01 13.10 -6.59
C LEU A 18 -5.28 12.88 -5.25
N ASN A 19 -4.99 13.95 -4.52
CA ASN A 19 -4.37 13.85 -3.19
C ASN A 19 -5.35 13.30 -2.14
N MET A 20 -6.64 13.64 -2.21
CA MET A 20 -7.67 13.05 -1.37
C MET A 20 -7.82 11.55 -1.65
N LEU A 21 -7.89 11.14 -2.92
CA LEU A 21 -7.97 9.73 -3.30
C LEU A 21 -6.76 8.93 -2.82
N ARG A 22 -5.55 9.51 -2.91
CA ARG A 22 -4.33 8.90 -2.33
C ARG A 22 -4.44 8.72 -0.83
N ALA A 23 -4.87 9.76 -0.11
CA ALA A 23 -4.99 9.71 1.34
C ALA A 23 -6.01 8.65 1.79
N VAL A 24 -7.16 8.57 1.10
CA VAL A 24 -8.16 7.53 1.33
C VAL A 24 -7.58 6.13 1.08
N LEU A 25 -6.90 5.92 -0.04
CA LEU A 25 -6.29 4.63 -0.38
C LEU A 25 -5.22 4.21 0.66
N PHE A 26 -4.37 5.14 1.09
CA PHE A 26 -3.33 4.86 2.09
C PHE A 26 -3.96 4.54 3.45
N THR A 27 -4.95 5.33 3.88
CA THR A 27 -5.69 5.07 5.12
C THR A 27 -6.36 3.70 5.06
N PHE A 28 -7.03 3.38 3.97
CA PHE A 28 -7.67 2.08 3.76
C PHE A 28 -6.67 0.93 3.84
N ALA A 29 -5.53 1.02 3.14
CA ALA A 29 -4.49 0.00 3.20
C ALA A 29 -3.99 -0.22 4.63
N GLY A 30 -3.73 0.86 5.37
CA GLY A 30 -3.33 0.77 6.79
C GLY A 30 -4.40 0.14 7.68
N VAL A 31 -5.67 0.53 7.51
CA VAL A 31 -6.79 0.03 8.32
C VAL A 31 -7.01 -1.46 8.09
N VAL A 32 -7.03 -1.92 6.82
CA VAL A 32 -7.23 -3.34 6.50
C VAL A 32 -6.15 -4.22 7.15
N TRP A 33 -4.88 -3.81 7.05
CA TRP A 33 -3.78 -4.54 7.68
C TRP A 33 -3.85 -4.51 9.21
N CYS A 34 -4.21 -3.38 9.81
CA CYS A 34 -4.41 -3.28 11.25
C CYS A 34 -5.52 -4.23 11.73
N VAL A 35 -6.68 -4.20 11.08
CA VAL A 35 -7.81 -5.06 11.42
C VAL A 35 -7.44 -6.54 11.27
N ARG A 36 -6.84 -6.93 10.14
CA ARG A 36 -6.40 -8.33 9.93
C ARG A 36 -5.39 -8.78 10.97
N SER A 37 -4.44 -7.91 11.33
CA SER A 37 -3.39 -8.21 12.31
C SER A 37 -3.94 -8.34 13.73
N LEU A 38 -4.88 -7.48 14.13
CA LEU A 38 -5.56 -7.59 15.42
C LEU A 38 -6.49 -8.80 15.50
N GLN A 39 -7.08 -9.20 14.37
CA GLN A 39 -7.90 -10.41 14.30
C GLN A 39 -7.07 -11.69 14.48
N ALA A 40 -5.75 -11.67 14.30
CA ALA A 40 -4.90 -12.82 14.60
C ALA A 40 -4.97 -13.25 16.08
N PHE A 41 -5.30 -12.34 17.01
CA PHE A 41 -5.45 -12.67 18.43
C PHE A 41 -6.73 -13.43 18.78
N SER A 42 -7.63 -13.66 17.81
CA SER A 42 -8.77 -14.56 17.98
C SER A 42 -8.49 -15.98 17.48
N ASP A 43 -7.22 -16.30 17.17
CA ASP A 43 -6.75 -17.60 16.69
C ASP A 43 -7.61 -18.20 15.54
N PRO A 44 -7.82 -17.47 14.43
CA PRO A 44 -8.58 -18.00 13.29
C PRO A 44 -7.83 -19.16 12.62
N GLU A 45 -8.55 -20.21 12.24
CA GLU A 45 -8.00 -21.33 11.48
C GLU A 45 -7.90 -20.94 10.01
N TYR A 46 -6.67 -20.78 9.52
CA TYR A 46 -6.42 -20.20 8.20
C TYR A 46 -6.43 -21.23 7.09
N MET A 47 -5.93 -22.43 7.39
CA MET A 47 -5.67 -23.46 6.38
C MET A 47 -6.94 -24.27 6.07
N ASP A 48 -7.93 -24.22 6.96
CA ASP A 48 -9.21 -24.92 6.83
C ASP A 48 -10.36 -24.05 7.40
N PRO A 49 -10.81 -23.02 6.67
CA PRO A 49 -11.73 -22.03 7.20
C PRO A 49 -13.16 -22.56 7.34
N GLU A 50 -13.59 -22.82 8.58
CA GLU A 50 -14.95 -23.30 8.88
C GLU A 50 -15.88 -22.19 9.39
N SER A 51 -15.34 -21.21 10.12
CA SER A 51 -16.11 -20.15 10.77
C SER A 51 -16.09 -18.83 9.99
N ALA A 52 -17.04 -17.93 10.30
CA ALA A 52 -17.03 -16.59 9.71
C ALA A 52 -15.75 -15.80 10.04
N SER A 53 -15.11 -16.06 11.18
CA SER A 53 -13.84 -15.43 11.56
C SER A 53 -12.70 -15.92 10.66
N ASP A 54 -12.69 -17.21 10.33
CA ASP A 54 -11.66 -17.83 9.50
C ASP A 54 -11.73 -17.29 8.06
N TRP A 55 -12.94 -17.28 7.49
CA TRP A 55 -13.21 -16.65 6.19
C TRP A 55 -12.84 -15.16 6.19
N PHE A 56 -13.13 -14.45 7.27
CA PHE A 56 -12.71 -13.06 7.41
C PHE A 56 -11.18 -12.93 7.42
N ALA A 57 -10.44 -13.84 8.06
CA ALA A 57 -8.98 -13.84 8.06
C ALA A 57 -8.41 -14.00 6.65
N VAL A 58 -8.93 -14.96 5.87
CA VAL A 58 -8.52 -15.23 4.48
C VAL A 58 -8.81 -14.01 3.60
N LEU A 59 -10.06 -13.53 3.61
CA LEU A 59 -10.49 -12.44 2.74
C LEU A 59 -9.81 -11.11 3.08
N SER A 60 -9.66 -10.79 4.37
CA SER A 60 -9.01 -9.53 4.79
C SER A 60 -7.49 -9.55 4.56
N PHE A 61 -6.84 -10.71 4.61
CA PHE A 61 -5.44 -10.85 4.20
C PHE A 61 -5.24 -10.60 2.71
N SER A 62 -6.03 -11.26 1.85
CA SER A 62 -6.04 -10.98 0.40
C SER A 62 -6.37 -9.52 0.09
N ALA A 63 -7.37 -8.94 0.77
CA ALA A 63 -7.71 -7.53 0.61
C ALA A 63 -6.56 -6.60 1.01
N GLY A 64 -5.81 -6.91 2.08
CA GLY A 64 -4.62 -6.18 2.50
C GLY A 64 -3.52 -6.20 1.44
N LEU A 65 -3.28 -7.36 0.82
CA LEU A 65 -2.33 -7.52 -0.27
C LEU A 65 -2.75 -6.74 -1.53
N PHE A 66 -4.02 -6.79 -1.92
CA PHE A 66 -4.53 -5.97 -3.02
C PHE A 66 -4.46 -4.47 -2.72
N ALA A 67 -4.77 -4.05 -1.50
CA ALA A 67 -4.62 -2.66 -1.09
C ALA A 67 -3.17 -2.19 -1.26
N LEU A 68 -2.17 -3.00 -0.90
CA LEU A 68 -0.76 -2.70 -1.14
C LEU A 68 -0.41 -2.61 -2.64
N ALA A 69 -0.97 -3.50 -3.47
CA ALA A 69 -0.77 -3.48 -4.92
C ALA A 69 -1.16 -2.13 -5.56
N PHE A 70 -2.18 -1.46 -5.03
CA PHE A 70 -2.57 -0.12 -5.48
C PHE A 70 -1.85 1.00 -4.72
N ALA A 71 -1.66 0.85 -3.41
CA ALA A 71 -1.10 1.88 -2.56
C ALA A 71 0.39 2.14 -2.86
N LEU A 72 1.19 1.10 -3.14
CA LEU A 72 2.63 1.25 -3.40
C LEU A 72 2.94 2.10 -4.65
N PRO A 73 2.32 1.86 -5.84
CA PRO A 73 2.55 2.72 -7.00
C PRO A 73 2.00 4.13 -6.82
N MET A 74 0.89 4.29 -6.09
CA MET A 74 0.34 5.61 -5.79
C MET A 74 1.23 6.40 -4.83
N PHE A 75 1.84 5.74 -3.85
CA PHE A 75 2.86 6.30 -2.98
C PHE A 75 4.11 6.69 -3.77
N ALA A 76 4.57 5.84 -4.69
CA ALA A 76 5.69 6.18 -5.56
C ALA A 76 5.43 7.43 -6.41
N ARG A 77 4.19 7.62 -6.89
CA ARG A 77 3.77 8.85 -7.59
C ARG A 77 3.76 10.09 -6.69
N LEU A 78 3.57 9.93 -5.37
CA LEU A 78 3.70 11.03 -4.41
C LEU A 78 5.16 11.43 -4.19
N ILE A 79 6.06 10.45 -4.11
CA ILE A 79 7.51 10.70 -4.02
C ILE A 79 8.03 11.36 -5.30
N GLY A 80 7.57 10.88 -6.46
CA GLY A 80 7.99 11.35 -7.78
C GLY A 80 9.22 10.61 -8.32
N GLY A 81 9.49 10.81 -9.61
CA GLY A 81 10.61 10.15 -10.31
C GLY A 81 10.21 8.85 -11.00
N ARG A 82 10.69 8.67 -12.24
CA ARG A 82 10.35 7.51 -13.09
C ARG A 82 10.85 6.19 -12.50
N MET A 83 12.05 6.20 -11.91
CA MET A 83 12.63 4.99 -11.32
C MET A 83 11.87 4.55 -10.06
N VAL A 84 11.48 5.50 -9.21
CA VAL A 84 10.70 5.25 -7.99
C VAL A 84 9.37 4.58 -8.34
N PHE A 85 8.67 5.09 -9.36
CA PHE A 85 7.45 4.45 -9.85
C PHE A 85 7.71 3.05 -10.42
N ARG A 86 8.68 2.88 -11.31
CA ARG A 86 9.00 1.58 -11.90
C ARG A 86 9.33 0.53 -10.84
N LEU A 87 10.17 0.88 -9.87
CA LEU A 87 10.56 -0.05 -8.82
C LEU A 87 9.37 -0.43 -7.93
N SER A 88 8.46 0.51 -7.64
CA SER A 88 7.27 0.23 -6.84
C SER A 88 6.30 -0.79 -7.47
N VAL A 89 6.37 -0.98 -8.79
CA VAL A 89 5.55 -1.98 -9.49
C VAL A 89 5.95 -3.40 -9.10
N VAL A 90 7.22 -3.64 -8.75
CA VAL A 90 7.71 -4.98 -8.37
C VAL A 90 7.00 -5.51 -7.12
N PRO A 91 7.07 -4.83 -5.94
CA PRO A 91 6.37 -5.32 -4.77
C PRO A 91 4.85 -5.24 -4.91
N ALA A 92 4.32 -4.32 -5.72
CA ALA A 92 2.90 -4.24 -6.01
C ALA A 92 2.39 -5.45 -6.82
N ALA A 93 3.13 -5.87 -7.85
CA ALA A 93 2.82 -7.07 -8.62
C ALA A 93 2.96 -8.32 -7.76
N GLY A 94 4.00 -8.40 -6.91
CA GLY A 94 4.13 -9.46 -5.92
C GLY A 94 2.93 -9.53 -4.97
N ALA A 95 2.44 -8.38 -4.50
CA ALA A 95 1.32 -8.34 -3.57
C ALA A 95 0.02 -8.74 -4.26
N ALA A 96 -0.20 -8.29 -5.51
CA ALA A 96 -1.34 -8.74 -6.31
C ALA A 96 -1.31 -10.26 -6.57
N LEU A 97 -0.13 -10.80 -6.90
CA LEU A 97 0.05 -12.23 -7.13
C LEU A 97 -0.20 -13.04 -5.85
N ALA A 98 0.39 -12.61 -4.73
CA ALA A 98 0.17 -13.25 -3.43
C ALA A 98 -1.31 -13.18 -3.03
N GLY A 99 -1.96 -12.01 -3.17
CA GLY A 99 -3.37 -11.83 -2.81
C GLY A 99 -4.32 -12.70 -3.63
N LEU A 100 -4.05 -12.86 -4.94
CA LEU A 100 -4.79 -13.78 -5.82
C LEU A 100 -4.53 -15.24 -5.43
N SER A 101 -3.26 -15.61 -5.25
CA SER A 101 -2.88 -16.99 -4.95
C SER A 101 -3.49 -17.47 -3.65
N ASN A 102 -3.44 -16.62 -2.64
CA ASN A 102 -4.09 -16.81 -1.34
C ASN A 102 -5.60 -17.03 -1.48
N LEU A 103 -6.26 -16.22 -2.30
CA LEU A 103 -7.70 -16.39 -2.55
C LEU A 103 -7.99 -17.71 -3.28
N PHE A 104 -7.15 -18.14 -4.22
CA PHE A 104 -7.34 -19.41 -4.92
C PHE A 104 -7.06 -20.63 -4.05
N GLU A 105 -6.02 -20.56 -3.22
CA GLU A 105 -5.61 -21.64 -2.32
C GLU A 105 -6.63 -21.83 -1.20
N ASP A 106 -6.88 -20.78 -0.43
CA ASP A 106 -7.61 -20.88 0.84
C ASP A 106 -9.12 -20.65 0.68
N ALA A 107 -9.54 -19.85 -0.33
CA ALA A 107 -10.97 -19.53 -0.51
C ALA A 107 -11.69 -20.48 -1.47
N LEU A 108 -10.97 -21.12 -2.39
CA LEU A 108 -11.56 -22.01 -3.41
C LEU A 108 -11.12 -23.47 -3.27
N HIS A 109 -10.34 -23.80 -2.24
CA HIS A 109 -9.75 -25.12 -2.01
C HIS A 109 -9.11 -25.70 -3.27
N TRP A 110 -8.47 -24.84 -4.10
CA TRP A 110 -7.86 -25.28 -5.36
C TRP A 110 -6.46 -25.88 -5.13
N SER A 111 -6.24 -26.45 -3.95
CA SER A 111 -5.02 -27.08 -3.45
C SER A 111 -4.83 -28.50 -3.99
N GLY A 112 -5.11 -28.73 -5.28
CA GLY A 112 -4.80 -30.00 -5.96
C GLY A 112 -5.27 -31.28 -5.22
N PRO A 113 -4.70 -32.46 -5.54
CA PRO A 113 -4.89 -33.68 -4.75
C PRO A 113 -4.35 -33.54 -3.32
N PRO A 114 -4.92 -34.26 -2.33
CA PRO A 114 -4.42 -34.29 -0.96
C PRO A 114 -2.92 -34.60 -0.91
N GLY A 115 -2.12 -33.72 -0.29
CA GLY A 115 -0.67 -33.88 -0.14
C GLY A 115 0.18 -33.23 -1.24
N SER A 116 -0.41 -32.58 -2.25
CA SER A 116 0.34 -31.74 -3.19
C SER A 116 0.18 -30.25 -2.84
N SER A 117 1.28 -29.53 -2.68
CA SER A 117 1.23 -28.06 -2.64
C SER A 117 0.77 -27.59 -4.02
N GLY A 118 -0.48 -27.14 -4.13
CA GLY A 118 -1.06 -26.67 -5.37
C GLY A 118 -0.21 -25.56 -6.00
N TRP A 119 -0.35 -25.34 -7.30
CA TRP A 119 0.36 -24.26 -8.02
C TRP A 119 0.13 -22.88 -7.37
N ALA A 120 -1.01 -22.67 -6.71
CA ALA A 120 -1.34 -21.46 -5.97
C ALA A 120 -0.35 -21.19 -4.83
N PHE A 121 0.03 -22.19 -4.04
CA PHE A 121 1.04 -22.05 -2.97
C PHE A 121 2.38 -21.53 -3.50
N TRP A 122 2.86 -22.07 -4.62
CA TRP A 122 4.11 -21.63 -5.24
C TRP A 122 4.03 -20.20 -5.78
N LEU A 123 2.88 -19.80 -6.33
CA LEU A 123 2.64 -18.41 -6.73
C LEU A 123 2.53 -17.48 -5.52
N PHE A 124 1.99 -17.96 -4.39
CA PHE A 124 1.97 -17.22 -3.13
C PHE A 124 3.39 -16.97 -2.61
N ILE A 125 4.25 -17.99 -2.57
CA ILE A 125 5.67 -17.85 -2.20
C ILE A 125 6.38 -16.87 -3.14
N LEU A 126 6.18 -17.00 -4.45
CA LEU A 126 6.79 -16.10 -5.42
C LEU A 126 6.31 -14.65 -5.22
N GLY A 127 5.01 -14.45 -5.05
CA GLY A 127 4.41 -13.15 -4.83
C GLY A 127 4.90 -12.48 -3.55
N THR A 128 4.89 -13.21 -2.43
CA THR A 128 5.39 -12.71 -1.14
C THR A 128 6.89 -12.42 -1.19
N GLY A 129 7.69 -13.27 -1.85
CA GLY A 129 9.11 -13.02 -2.08
C GLY A 129 9.38 -11.75 -2.90
N MET A 130 8.63 -11.56 -3.99
CA MET A 130 8.66 -10.34 -4.81
C MET A 130 8.26 -9.10 -4.01
N THR A 131 7.23 -9.19 -3.16
CA THR A 131 6.82 -8.12 -2.25
C THR A 131 7.91 -7.80 -1.25
N GLY A 132 8.47 -8.81 -0.57
CA GLY A 132 9.51 -8.62 0.44
C GLY A 132 10.76 -7.94 -0.11
N ILE A 133 11.36 -8.53 -1.15
CA ILE A 133 12.56 -7.99 -1.81
C ILE A 133 12.26 -6.61 -2.42
N GLY A 134 11.10 -6.47 -3.07
CA GLY A 134 10.66 -5.22 -3.67
C GLY A 134 10.49 -4.10 -2.66
N LEU A 135 9.96 -4.37 -1.46
CA LEU A 135 9.80 -3.39 -0.38
C LEU A 135 11.16 -2.93 0.17
N VAL A 136 12.12 -3.84 0.32
CA VAL A 136 13.51 -3.49 0.70
C VAL A 136 14.11 -2.54 -0.33
N ALA A 137 14.11 -2.93 -1.60
CA ALA A 137 14.68 -2.12 -2.67
C ALA A 137 13.97 -0.77 -2.80
N PHE A 138 12.64 -0.76 -2.65
CA PHE A 138 11.83 0.45 -2.74
C PHE A 138 12.11 1.41 -1.58
N SER A 139 12.25 0.90 -0.36
CA SER A 139 12.67 1.68 0.81
C SER A 139 14.04 2.35 0.59
N ILE A 140 15.03 1.57 0.17
CA ILE A 140 16.38 2.06 -0.12
C ILE A 140 16.34 3.15 -1.19
N LEU A 141 15.63 2.91 -2.29
CA LEU A 141 15.53 3.90 -3.37
C LEU A 141 14.91 5.20 -2.88
N VAL A 142 13.80 5.14 -2.12
CA VAL A 142 13.14 6.34 -1.57
C VAL A 142 14.10 7.11 -0.64
N ALA A 143 14.88 6.41 0.19
CA ALA A 143 15.87 7.03 1.07
C ALA A 143 17.00 7.73 0.29
N VAL A 144 17.46 7.12 -0.81
CA VAL A 144 18.56 7.65 -1.63
C VAL A 144 18.12 8.86 -2.44
N VAL A 145 16.97 8.79 -3.12
CA VAL A 145 16.52 9.85 -4.06
C VAL A 145 15.85 11.03 -3.38
N SER A 146 15.36 10.86 -2.15
CA SER A 146 14.71 11.93 -1.38
C SER A 146 15.74 12.71 -0.56
N SER A 147 15.44 13.97 -0.26
CA SER A 147 16.28 14.84 0.56
C SER A 147 15.55 15.39 1.79
N GLY A 148 16.31 15.74 2.83
CA GLY A 148 15.80 16.28 4.09
C GLY A 148 14.72 15.39 4.74
N ARG A 149 13.64 16.02 5.23
CA ARG A 149 12.52 15.31 5.89
C ARG A 149 11.82 14.30 4.97
N ARG A 150 11.91 14.43 3.64
CA ARG A 150 11.28 13.46 2.72
C ARG A 150 11.98 12.09 2.75
N ARG A 151 13.22 11.99 3.21
CA ARG A 151 13.90 10.70 3.42
C ARG A 151 13.17 9.81 4.42
N LEU A 152 12.47 10.40 5.39
CA LEU A 152 11.67 9.65 6.38
C LEU A 152 10.53 8.87 5.72
N LEU A 153 10.14 9.21 4.48
CA LEU A 153 9.14 8.46 3.73
C LEU A 153 9.61 7.06 3.33
N ALA A 154 10.91 6.78 3.36
CA ALA A 154 11.42 5.41 3.24
C ALA A 154 10.94 4.50 4.37
N ALA A 155 10.56 5.07 5.52
CA ALA A 155 9.97 4.31 6.61
C ALA A 155 8.64 3.68 6.23
N VAL A 156 7.90 4.18 5.23
CA VAL A 156 6.60 3.60 4.82
C VAL A 156 6.75 2.19 4.25
N PRO A 157 7.53 1.95 3.18
CA PRO A 157 7.78 0.59 2.70
C PRO A 157 8.55 -0.28 3.71
N ALA A 158 9.46 0.29 4.50
CA ALA A 158 10.17 -0.46 5.55
C ALA A 158 9.22 -0.96 6.67
N ALA A 159 8.37 -0.07 7.18
CA ALA A 159 7.36 -0.40 8.18
C ALA A 159 6.31 -1.38 7.63
N THR A 160 5.99 -1.28 6.34
CA THR A 160 5.14 -2.27 5.66
C THR A 160 5.80 -3.66 5.65
N LEU A 161 7.08 -3.75 5.31
CA LEU A 161 7.82 -5.02 5.33
C LEU A 161 7.85 -5.64 6.73
N ILE A 162 8.26 -4.86 7.74
CA ILE A 162 8.33 -5.30 9.13
C ILE A 162 6.95 -5.70 9.64
N GLY A 163 5.93 -4.87 9.36
CA GLY A 163 4.57 -5.12 9.78
C GLY A 163 3.96 -6.37 9.15
N VAL A 164 4.28 -6.68 7.89
CA VAL A 164 3.86 -7.94 7.24
C VAL A 164 4.59 -9.13 7.86
N MET A 165 5.89 -9.02 8.18
CA MET A 165 6.62 -10.09 8.87
C MET A 165 6.10 -10.36 10.28
N LEU A 166 5.56 -9.34 10.95
CA LEU A 166 5.01 -9.41 12.30
C LEU A 166 3.48 -9.42 12.31
N PHE A 167 2.81 -9.78 11.22
CA PHE A 167 1.38 -9.52 11.10
C PHE A 167 0.55 -10.29 12.15
N GLU A 168 0.98 -11.48 12.56
CA GLU A 168 0.32 -12.27 13.63
C GLU A 168 0.60 -11.73 15.03
N SER A 169 1.53 -10.78 15.17
CA SER A 169 1.94 -10.18 16.45
C SER A 169 1.63 -8.68 16.52
N GLY A 170 0.58 -8.23 15.82
CA GLY A 170 0.17 -6.82 15.82
C GLY A 170 0.92 -5.92 14.84
N GLY A 171 1.73 -6.47 13.92
CA GLY A 171 2.47 -5.73 12.91
C GLY A 171 1.61 -4.81 12.03
N GLY A 172 0.32 -5.10 11.87
CA GLY A 172 -0.63 -4.23 11.16
C GLY A 172 -0.82 -2.84 11.78
N VAL A 173 -0.58 -2.68 13.08
CA VAL A 173 -0.61 -1.37 13.76
C VAL A 173 0.54 -0.48 13.27
N LEU A 174 1.72 -1.07 13.08
CA LEU A 174 2.88 -0.38 12.50
C LEU A 174 2.60 0.03 11.04
N ILE A 175 1.98 -0.85 10.27
CA ILE A 175 1.54 -0.56 8.90
C ILE A 175 0.58 0.63 8.91
N LEU A 176 -0.46 0.61 9.75
CA LEU A 176 -1.42 1.72 9.88
C LEU A 176 -0.74 3.05 10.18
N ALA A 177 0.15 3.10 11.19
CA ALA A 177 0.85 4.32 11.55
C ALA A 177 1.65 4.89 10.36
N ALA A 178 2.37 4.03 9.64
CA ALA A 178 3.16 4.42 8.47
C ALA A 178 2.29 4.95 7.32
N TRP A 179 1.17 4.28 7.02
CA TRP A 179 0.27 4.69 5.94
C TRP A 179 -0.58 5.92 6.30
N LEU A 180 -0.92 6.14 7.58
CA LEU A 180 -1.52 7.40 8.04
C LEU A 180 -0.55 8.57 7.88
N ALA A 181 0.75 8.37 8.15
CA ALA A 181 1.75 9.39 7.88
C ALA A 181 1.85 9.70 6.36
N ALA A 182 1.79 8.67 5.51
CA ALA A 182 1.73 8.86 4.05
C ALA A 182 0.45 9.60 3.60
N ALA A 183 -0.70 9.30 4.22
CA ALA A 183 -1.97 9.97 3.95
C ALA A 183 -1.93 11.44 4.36
N ALA A 184 -1.44 11.75 5.56
CA ALA A 184 -1.26 13.11 6.02
C ALA A 184 -0.32 13.91 5.10
N MET A 185 0.73 13.27 4.58
CA MET A 185 1.65 13.88 3.61
C MET A 185 0.98 14.13 2.25
N ALA A 186 0.11 13.23 1.78
CA ALA A 186 -0.65 13.43 0.55
C ALA A 186 -1.58 14.65 0.66
N LEU A 187 -2.24 14.84 1.81
CA LEU A 187 -3.09 16.00 2.09
C LEU A 187 -2.28 17.28 2.33
N GLY A 188 -1.14 17.14 2.99
CA GLY A 188 -0.27 18.25 3.40
C GLY A 188 0.61 18.81 2.29
N HIS A 189 0.63 18.24 1.08
CA HIS A 189 1.29 18.84 -0.09
C HIS A 189 0.52 20.09 -0.51
N PRO A 190 0.96 21.30 -0.11
CA PRO A 190 0.21 22.49 -0.41
C PRO A 190 0.33 22.71 -1.92
N SER A 191 -0.75 23.16 -2.52
CA SER A 191 -0.73 23.92 -3.77
C SER A 191 0.05 25.23 -3.55
N ARG A 192 1.35 25.16 -3.23
CA ARG A 192 2.26 26.29 -2.94
C ARG A 192 2.32 27.30 -4.09
N THR A 193 1.80 26.93 -5.25
CA THR A 193 1.61 27.79 -6.41
C THR A 193 0.51 28.83 -6.23
N ALA A 194 -0.46 28.62 -5.33
CA ALA A 194 -1.53 29.60 -5.07
C ALA A 194 -1.09 30.75 -4.16
N ALA A 195 -0.20 30.48 -3.18
CA ALA A 195 0.29 31.50 -2.25
C ALA A 195 1.36 32.43 -2.88
N LEU A 196 2.14 31.94 -3.86
CA LEU A 196 3.10 32.75 -4.63
C LEU A 196 2.44 33.58 -5.76
N ALA A 197 1.15 33.35 -6.03
CA ALA A 197 0.38 34.10 -7.02
C ALA A 197 -0.44 35.25 -6.41
N ALA A 198 -0.36 35.47 -5.09
CA ALA A 198 -0.90 36.67 -4.48
C ALA A 198 -0.05 37.86 -4.97
N PRO A 199 -0.61 38.80 -5.76
CA PRO A 199 0.13 39.99 -6.14
C PRO A 199 0.52 40.75 -4.88
N THR A 200 1.80 41.01 -4.70
CA THR A 200 2.26 42.03 -3.75
C THR A 200 1.73 43.37 -4.25
N SER A 201 0.58 43.78 -3.75
CA SER A 201 0.09 45.14 -3.93
C SER A 201 1.11 46.11 -3.29
N PRO A 202 1.53 47.17 -4.01
CA PRO A 202 2.42 48.20 -3.47
C PRO A 202 1.77 48.99 -2.34
#